data_AF-A0A532E958-F1
#
_entry.id   AF-A0A532E958-F1
#
_cell.length_a   1.000
_cell.length_b   1.000
_cell.length_c   1.000
_cell.angle_alpha   90.00
_cell.angle_beta   90.00
_cell.angle_gamma   90.00
#
_symmetry.space_group_name_H-M   'P 1'
#
loop_
_entity.id
_entity.type
_entity.pdbx_description
1 polymer ?
#
loop_
_entity_poly.entity_id
_entity_poly.type
_entity_poly.pdbx_seq_one_letter_code
_entity_poly.pdbx_strand_id
1 'polypeptide(L)'
;MVLLPVALRAECAAETGVKSAVAVFTLHLPNTCTEAEREARAVSAQELLRALAAGKGLDLSGVVIQGDLVLDELPAQKVSMVGDLAPEDRRVLEGLNDEEVHVIRGPFVIKQSRVKGRIVNRLKSGFLLITGPVVLAHTDFAGFVDLSRTVFLGLVDGSNATFHQESYFVQDRFTQGAMFSDTHFGPHARFHRSVFAGPAIFRGATFQG
;
A
#
# COMPACT_ATOMS: atom_id res chain seq x y z
N MET A 1 -34.25 -7.13 41.55
CA MET A 1 -34.37 -7.32 40.09
C MET A 1 -33.27 -6.49 39.45
N VAL A 2 -32.11 -7.11 39.19
CA VAL A 2 -30.92 -6.42 38.69
C VAL A 2 -31.10 -6.23 37.18
N LEU A 3 -31.18 -4.99 36.73
CA LEU A 3 -31.13 -4.65 35.31
C LEU A 3 -29.73 -4.98 34.77
N LEU A 4 -29.64 -5.98 33.91
CA LEU A 4 -28.48 -6.19 33.05
C LEU A 4 -28.44 -5.07 31.99
N PRO A 5 -27.30 -4.42 31.75
CA PRO A 5 -27.16 -3.56 30.60
C PRO A 5 -27.17 -4.41 29.34
N VAL A 6 -28.06 -4.09 28.41
CA VAL A 6 -28.06 -4.61 27.05
C VAL A 6 -26.73 -4.22 26.42
N ALA A 7 -25.83 -5.19 26.22
CA ALA A 7 -24.66 -5.00 25.39
C ALA A 7 -25.17 -4.68 23.98
N LEU A 8 -25.07 -3.42 23.57
CA LEU A 8 -25.14 -3.06 22.15
C LEU A 8 -23.98 -3.79 21.48
N ARG A 9 -24.27 -4.95 20.88
CA ARG A 9 -23.38 -5.56 19.91
C ARG A 9 -23.39 -4.64 18.68
N ALA A 10 -22.46 -3.69 18.63
CA ALA A 10 -22.04 -3.15 17.36
C ALA A 10 -21.33 -4.29 16.64
N GLU A 11 -22.06 -5.11 15.91
CA GLU A 11 -21.47 -6.24 15.19
C GLU A 11 -20.57 -5.66 14.09
N CYS A 12 -19.26 -5.63 14.36
CA CYS A 12 -18.23 -5.27 13.40
C CYS A 12 -18.22 -6.33 12.28
N ALA A 13 -19.13 -6.21 11.32
CA ALA A 13 -19.21 -7.05 10.15
C ALA A 13 -18.28 -6.49 9.07
N ALA A 14 -17.46 -7.35 8.49
CA ALA A 14 -16.60 -6.99 7.37
C ALA A 14 -17.46 -6.81 6.11
N GLU A 15 -17.26 -5.69 5.41
CA GLU A 15 -17.83 -5.49 4.09
C GLU A 15 -16.84 -6.02 3.04
N THR A 16 -17.27 -7.02 2.27
CA THR A 16 -16.52 -7.54 1.12
C THR A 16 -17.09 -6.95 -0.17
N GLY A 17 -16.22 -6.37 -1.01
CA GLY A 17 -16.61 -5.59 -2.18
C GLY A 17 -17.38 -6.35 -3.28
N VAL A 18 -18.14 -5.58 -4.06
CA VAL A 18 -18.87 -6.01 -5.27
C VAL A 18 -17.89 -6.25 -6.43
N LYS A 19 -18.23 -7.19 -7.33
CA LYS A 19 -17.43 -7.59 -8.50
C LYS A 19 -16.92 -6.38 -9.33
N SER A 20 -15.62 -6.10 -9.23
CA SER A 20 -14.86 -5.28 -10.17
C SER A 20 -14.24 -6.17 -11.26
N ALA A 21 -13.95 -5.62 -12.44
CA ALA A 21 -13.27 -6.33 -13.53
C ALA A 21 -11.82 -6.71 -13.19
N VAL A 22 -11.23 -6.05 -12.18
CA VAL A 22 -9.96 -6.44 -11.57
C VAL A 22 -10.26 -7.25 -10.32
N ALA A 23 -9.64 -8.42 -10.19
CA ALA A 23 -9.74 -9.18 -8.95
C ALA A 23 -9.07 -8.38 -7.82
N VAL A 24 -9.82 -8.01 -6.78
CA VAL A 24 -9.31 -7.22 -5.64
C VAL A 24 -9.60 -7.98 -4.36
N PHE A 25 -8.63 -8.04 -3.46
CA PHE A 25 -8.84 -8.46 -2.08
C PHE A 25 -9.39 -7.27 -1.30
N THR A 26 -10.68 -7.33 -0.96
CA THR A 26 -11.39 -6.26 -0.26
C THR A 26 -11.72 -6.67 1.16
N LEU A 27 -11.32 -5.83 2.12
CA LEU A 27 -11.71 -5.95 3.52
C LEU A 27 -11.89 -4.56 4.11
N HIS A 28 -13.13 -4.17 4.35
CA HIS A 28 -13.47 -2.90 4.98
C HIS A 28 -14.10 -3.14 6.35
N LEU A 29 -13.56 -2.49 7.38
CA LEU A 29 -14.14 -2.48 8.72
C LEU A 29 -14.73 -1.09 9.00
N PRO A 30 -16.05 -1.00 9.30
CA PRO A 30 -16.74 0.25 9.59
C PRO A 30 -16.02 1.10 10.63
N ASN A 31 -16.16 2.42 10.55
CA ASN A 31 -15.57 3.36 11.53
C ASN A 31 -16.12 3.17 12.97
N THR A 32 -17.27 2.51 13.12
CA THR A 32 -17.89 2.15 14.41
C THR A 32 -17.19 1.01 15.15
N CYS A 33 -16.34 0.22 14.47
CA CYS A 33 -15.59 -0.85 15.12
C CYS A 33 -14.59 -0.31 16.14
N THR A 34 -14.62 -0.87 17.34
CA THR A 34 -13.64 -0.59 18.39
C THR A 34 -12.25 -1.11 18.01
N GLU A 35 -11.23 -0.60 18.68
CA GLU A 35 -9.85 -1.05 18.49
C GLU A 35 -9.70 -2.56 18.73
N ALA A 36 -10.26 -3.10 19.81
CA ALA A 36 -10.20 -4.52 20.13
C ALA A 36 -10.88 -5.37 19.04
N GLU A 37 -11.99 -4.90 18.46
CA GLU A 37 -12.69 -5.61 17.38
C GLU A 37 -11.89 -5.63 16.08
N ARG A 38 -11.18 -4.54 15.76
CA ARG A 38 -10.27 -4.47 14.61
C ARG A 38 -9.08 -5.39 14.81
N GLU A 39 -8.51 -5.44 16.02
CA GLU A 39 -7.40 -6.35 16.34
C GLU A 39 -7.81 -7.82 16.27
N ALA A 40 -9.00 -8.16 16.77
CA ALA A 40 -9.55 -9.51 16.66
C ALA A 40 -9.82 -9.94 15.20
N ARG A 41 -9.94 -8.98 14.28
CA ARG A 41 -10.14 -9.19 12.83
C ARG A 41 -8.90 -8.83 12.02
N ALA A 42 -7.73 -8.85 12.64
CA ALA A 42 -6.51 -8.53 11.93
C ALA A 42 -6.29 -9.50 10.76
N VAL A 43 -5.89 -8.95 9.63
CA VAL A 43 -5.51 -9.72 8.44
C VAL A 43 -4.01 -9.95 8.47
N SER A 44 -3.55 -11.15 8.10
CA SER A 44 -2.12 -11.42 8.06
C SER A 44 -1.50 -10.85 6.79
N ALA A 45 -0.30 -10.29 6.89
CA ALA A 45 0.45 -9.81 5.73
C ALA A 45 0.75 -10.94 4.72
N GLN A 46 0.86 -12.19 5.20
CA GLN A 46 1.04 -13.36 4.35
C GLN A 46 -0.18 -13.62 3.44
N GLU A 47 -1.40 -13.44 3.95
CA GLU A 47 -2.61 -13.55 3.13
C GLU A 47 -2.67 -12.46 2.05
N LEU A 48 -2.28 -11.23 2.41
CA LEU A 48 -2.19 -10.13 1.47
C LEU A 48 -1.15 -10.42 0.38
N LEU A 49 0.03 -10.93 0.74
CA LEU A 49 1.06 -11.32 -0.22
C LEU A 49 0.58 -12.41 -1.17
N ARG A 50 -0.14 -13.43 -0.68
CA ARG A 50 -0.75 -14.47 -1.52
C ARG A 50 -1.79 -13.89 -2.47
N ALA A 51 -2.60 -12.93 -2.03
CA ALA A 51 -3.58 -12.26 -2.87
C ALA A 51 -2.89 -11.48 -4.01
N LEU A 52 -1.85 -10.72 -3.69
CA LEU A 52 -1.02 -10.00 -4.66
C LEU A 52 -0.36 -10.96 -5.67
N ALA A 53 0.23 -12.05 -5.19
CA ALA A 53 0.86 -13.08 -6.04
C ALA A 53 -0.17 -13.78 -6.96
N ALA A 54 -1.42 -13.89 -6.53
CA ALA A 54 -2.53 -14.38 -7.36
C ALA A 54 -3.06 -13.33 -8.37
N GLY A 55 -2.39 -12.18 -8.49
CA GLY A 55 -2.75 -11.11 -9.41
C GLY A 55 -3.90 -10.22 -8.92
N LYS A 56 -4.24 -10.27 -7.62
CA LYS A 56 -5.26 -9.39 -7.05
C LYS A 56 -4.66 -8.08 -6.56
N GLY A 57 -5.41 -6.99 -6.70
CA GLY A 57 -5.14 -5.75 -5.98
C GLY A 57 -5.56 -5.84 -4.52
N LEU A 58 -5.24 -4.82 -3.71
CA LEU A 58 -5.70 -4.67 -2.33
C LEU A 58 -6.62 -3.45 -2.20
N ASP A 59 -7.73 -3.64 -1.48
CA ASP A 59 -8.61 -2.57 -1.04
C ASP A 59 -8.99 -2.76 0.43
N LEU A 60 -8.18 -2.17 1.30
CA LEU A 60 -8.27 -2.33 2.75
C LEU A 60 -8.61 -0.99 3.41
N SER A 61 -9.62 -1.01 4.29
CA SER A 61 -10.09 0.18 5.00
C SER A 61 -10.41 -0.15 6.44
N GLY A 62 -9.84 0.58 7.41
CA GLY A 62 -10.14 0.34 8.82
C GLY A 62 -9.50 -0.93 9.41
N VAL A 63 -8.55 -1.57 8.73
CA VAL A 63 -8.07 -2.89 9.13
C VAL A 63 -6.82 -2.80 10.02
N VAL A 64 -6.57 -3.88 10.77
CA VAL A 64 -5.24 -4.12 11.36
C VAL A 64 -4.55 -5.17 10.50
N ILE A 65 -3.36 -4.86 9.99
CA ILE A 65 -2.51 -5.80 9.26
C ILE A 65 -1.43 -6.29 10.22
N GLN A 66 -1.24 -7.61 10.32
CA GLN A 66 -0.24 -8.21 11.20
C GLN A 66 0.85 -8.93 10.40
N GLY A 67 2.10 -8.71 10.80
CA GLY A 67 3.28 -9.34 10.19
C GLY A 67 3.85 -8.54 9.01
N ASP A 68 4.89 -9.09 8.40
CA ASP A 68 5.67 -8.40 7.37
C ASP A 68 5.15 -8.71 5.96
N LEU A 69 4.87 -7.66 5.19
CA LEU A 69 4.50 -7.74 3.78
C LEU A 69 5.76 -7.58 2.92
N VAL A 70 6.30 -8.70 2.44
CA VAL A 70 7.58 -8.77 1.73
C VAL A 70 7.34 -8.79 0.22
N LEU A 71 7.29 -7.61 -0.38
CA LEU A 71 6.88 -7.41 -1.78
C LEU A 71 7.90 -7.96 -2.80
N ASP A 72 9.17 -8.08 -2.42
CA ASP A 72 10.20 -8.70 -3.25
C ASP A 72 10.04 -10.23 -3.41
N GLU A 73 9.13 -10.87 -2.67
CA GLU A 73 8.81 -12.29 -2.82
C GLU A 73 7.69 -12.56 -3.86
N LEU A 74 7.11 -11.52 -4.45
CA LEU A 74 6.17 -11.68 -5.56
C LEU A 74 6.85 -12.34 -6.78
N PRO A 75 6.10 -13.01 -7.67
CA PRO A 75 6.69 -13.57 -8.89
C PRO A 75 7.32 -12.48 -9.76
N ALA A 76 8.59 -12.69 -10.16
CA ALA A 76 9.28 -11.84 -11.12
C ALA A 76 8.93 -12.24 -12.56
N GLN A 77 8.83 -11.26 -13.45
CA GLN A 77 8.67 -11.47 -14.88
C GLN A 77 9.41 -10.39 -15.67
N LYS A 78 9.74 -10.67 -16.93
CA LYS A 78 10.29 -9.64 -17.82
C LYS A 78 9.26 -8.54 -18.08
N VAL A 79 9.72 -7.29 -18.21
CA VAL A 79 8.86 -6.15 -18.57
C VAL A 79 8.06 -6.42 -19.85
N SER A 80 8.66 -7.06 -20.85
CA SER A 80 7.98 -7.42 -22.11
C SER A 80 6.79 -8.37 -21.95
N MET A 81 6.73 -9.12 -20.83
CA MET A 81 5.64 -10.03 -20.51
C MET A 81 4.52 -9.36 -19.71
N VAL A 82 4.68 -8.08 -19.35
CA VAL A 82 3.64 -7.31 -18.66
C VAL A 82 2.55 -6.94 -19.66
N GLY A 83 1.55 -7.80 -19.78
CA GLY A 83 0.34 -7.55 -20.57
C GLY A 83 -0.57 -6.49 -19.94
N ASP A 84 -1.51 -5.98 -20.76
CA ASP A 84 -2.60 -5.08 -20.38
C ASP A 84 -2.20 -3.66 -19.91
N LEU A 85 -0.99 -3.21 -20.24
CA LEU A 85 -0.58 -1.83 -20.02
C LEU A 85 -1.04 -0.91 -21.15
N ALA A 86 -1.45 0.30 -20.80
CA ALA A 86 -1.70 1.37 -21.76
C ALA A 86 -0.41 1.75 -22.51
N PRO A 87 -0.49 2.29 -23.73
CA PRO A 87 0.70 2.68 -24.50
C PRO A 87 1.60 3.68 -23.76
N GLU A 88 1.00 4.57 -22.95
CA GLU A 88 1.72 5.56 -22.16
C GLU A 88 2.53 4.91 -21.04
N ASP A 89 1.92 3.96 -20.31
CA ASP A 89 2.59 3.18 -19.27
C ASP A 89 3.72 2.33 -19.83
N ARG A 90 3.54 1.75 -21.03
CA ARG A 90 4.62 0.99 -21.68
C ARG A 90 5.85 1.86 -21.94
N ARG A 91 5.66 3.10 -22.37
CA ARG A 91 6.77 4.04 -22.60
C ARG A 91 7.55 4.35 -21.33
N VAL A 92 6.88 4.42 -20.18
CA VAL A 92 7.55 4.59 -18.88
C VAL A 92 8.49 3.41 -18.59
N LEU A 93 8.11 2.21 -19.03
CA LEU A 93 8.87 0.98 -18.81
C LEU A 93 9.91 0.68 -19.90
N GLU A 94 9.92 1.39 -21.02
CA GLU A 94 10.88 1.13 -22.13
C GLU A 94 12.35 1.21 -21.67
N GLY A 95 12.66 2.10 -20.74
CA GLY A 95 14.01 2.20 -20.14
C GLY A 95 14.34 1.10 -19.12
N LEU A 96 13.41 0.17 -18.88
CA LEU A 96 13.51 -0.96 -17.94
C LEU A 96 13.40 -2.31 -18.65
N ASN A 97 13.43 -2.35 -19.99
CA ASN A 97 13.12 -3.56 -20.76
C ASN A 97 14.01 -4.78 -20.47
N ASP A 98 15.25 -4.55 -20.00
CA ASP A 98 16.19 -5.62 -19.62
C ASP A 98 16.08 -6.01 -18.13
N GLU A 99 15.26 -5.31 -17.35
CA GLU A 99 15.06 -5.54 -15.93
C GLU A 99 13.92 -6.52 -15.68
N GLU A 100 14.00 -7.24 -14.56
CA GLU A 100 12.86 -8.01 -14.04
C GLU A 100 11.92 -7.10 -13.27
N VAL A 101 10.62 -7.39 -13.36
CA VAL A 101 9.59 -6.69 -12.60
C VAL A 101 8.71 -7.64 -11.80
N HIS A 102 8.45 -7.23 -10.56
CA HIS A 102 7.43 -7.83 -9.70
C HIS A 102 6.15 -7.02 -9.88
N VAL A 103 5.07 -7.63 -10.34
CA VAL A 103 3.87 -6.87 -10.74
C VAL A 103 2.77 -6.99 -9.69
N ILE A 104 2.33 -5.85 -9.16
CA ILE A 104 1.08 -5.72 -8.41
C ILE A 104 0.03 -5.15 -9.36
N ARG A 105 -0.95 -5.99 -9.70
CA ARG A 105 -2.06 -5.60 -10.57
C ARG A 105 -3.16 -4.93 -9.75
N GLY A 106 -3.67 -3.81 -10.24
CA GLY A 106 -4.81 -3.13 -9.63
C GLY A 106 -4.42 -2.21 -8.46
N PRO A 107 -5.40 -1.74 -7.69
CA PRO A 107 -5.16 -0.80 -6.59
C PRO A 107 -4.32 -1.44 -5.49
N PHE A 108 -3.49 -0.65 -4.81
CA PHE A 108 -2.84 -1.01 -3.56
C PHE A 108 -3.30 -0.02 -2.48
N VAL A 109 -4.45 -0.30 -1.90
CA VAL A 109 -5.14 0.61 -0.96
C VAL A 109 -5.10 0.02 0.44
N ILE A 110 -4.51 0.78 1.36
CA ILE A 110 -4.49 0.58 2.81
C ILE A 110 -4.79 1.93 3.44
N LYS A 111 -6.07 2.20 3.73
CA LYS A 111 -6.51 3.48 4.29
C LYS A 111 -7.11 3.34 5.68
N GLN A 112 -7.00 4.36 6.52
CA GLN A 112 -7.60 4.39 7.85
C GLN A 112 -7.24 3.14 8.68
N SER A 113 -6.04 2.59 8.47
CA SER A 113 -5.66 1.25 8.91
C SER A 113 -4.42 1.31 9.81
N ARG A 114 -4.02 0.16 10.36
CA ARG A 114 -2.80 0.04 11.15
C ARG A 114 -1.98 -1.14 10.70
N VAL A 115 -0.70 -0.93 10.43
CA VAL A 115 0.23 -1.98 10.03
C VAL A 115 1.14 -2.31 11.21
N LYS A 116 0.83 -3.43 11.87
CA LYS A 116 1.63 -4.02 12.96
C LYS A 116 2.67 -4.98 12.37
N GLY A 117 3.61 -4.41 11.64
CA GLY A 117 4.66 -5.11 10.92
C GLY A 117 5.33 -4.17 9.93
N ARG A 118 6.10 -4.73 9.00
CA ARG A 118 6.86 -3.98 8.00
C ARG A 118 6.29 -4.17 6.60
N ILE A 119 6.44 -3.18 5.73
CA ILE A 119 6.29 -3.35 4.28
C ILE A 119 7.69 -3.27 3.70
N VAL A 120 8.11 -4.30 2.98
CA VAL A 120 9.51 -4.49 2.65
C VAL A 120 9.66 -4.79 1.17
N ASN A 121 10.54 -4.04 0.51
CA ASN A 121 11.03 -4.31 -0.84
C ASN A 121 12.56 -4.27 -0.86
N ARG A 122 13.22 -5.44 -0.91
CA ARG A 122 14.69 -5.54 -0.82
C ARG A 122 15.41 -5.66 -2.16
N LEU A 123 14.71 -5.39 -3.28
CA LEU A 123 15.25 -5.57 -4.62
C LEU A 123 16.58 -4.84 -4.82
N LYS A 124 17.62 -5.58 -5.24
CA LYS A 124 18.94 -5.02 -5.58
C LYS A 124 19.05 -4.67 -7.07
N SER A 125 18.30 -5.40 -7.90
CA SER A 125 18.09 -5.20 -9.34
C SER A 125 16.59 -5.40 -9.65
N GLY A 126 16.11 -5.04 -10.84
CA GLY A 126 14.69 -5.11 -11.17
C GLY A 126 13.86 -3.98 -10.56
N PHE A 127 12.54 -4.01 -10.71
CA PHE A 127 11.64 -3.03 -10.09
C PHE A 127 10.37 -3.71 -9.57
N LEU A 128 9.75 -3.13 -8.55
CA LEU A 128 8.34 -3.38 -8.29
C LEU A 128 7.53 -2.50 -9.25
N LEU A 129 6.47 -3.05 -9.85
CA LEU A 129 5.55 -2.33 -10.73
C LEU A 129 4.14 -2.39 -10.14
N ILE A 130 3.59 -1.24 -9.77
CA ILE A 130 2.20 -1.15 -9.29
C ILE A 130 1.37 -0.44 -10.36
N THR A 131 0.41 -1.16 -10.93
CA THR A 131 -0.34 -0.68 -12.09
C THR A 131 -1.54 0.18 -11.73
N GLY A 132 -2.08 0.04 -10.52
CA GLY A 132 -3.17 0.87 -10.02
C GLY A 132 -2.70 1.99 -9.08
N PRO A 133 -3.66 2.77 -8.54
CA PRO A 133 -3.37 3.78 -7.54
C PRO A 133 -2.87 3.14 -6.24
N VAL A 134 -1.98 3.85 -5.54
CA VAL A 134 -1.50 3.47 -4.22
C VAL A 134 -2.05 4.44 -3.20
N VAL A 135 -2.80 3.94 -2.22
CA VAL A 135 -3.37 4.77 -1.16
C VAL A 135 -2.94 4.22 0.18
N LEU A 136 -2.16 5.00 0.93
CA LEU A 136 -1.70 4.71 2.28
C LEU A 136 -2.32 5.68 3.30
N ALA A 137 -3.32 6.46 2.88
CA ALA A 137 -3.82 7.60 3.61
C ALA A 137 -4.46 7.25 4.97
N HIS A 138 -4.23 8.09 5.99
CA HIS A 138 -4.73 7.88 7.35
C HIS A 138 -4.31 6.53 7.99
N THR A 139 -3.16 5.98 7.59
CA THR A 139 -2.68 4.69 8.11
C THR A 139 -1.47 4.88 9.02
N ASP A 140 -1.47 4.19 10.17
CA ASP A 140 -0.32 4.14 11.07
C ASP A 140 0.56 2.92 10.73
N PHE A 141 1.83 3.18 10.41
CA PHE A 141 2.83 2.16 10.13
C PHE A 141 3.78 2.03 11.32
N ALA A 142 3.64 0.94 12.08
CA ALA A 142 4.44 0.70 13.29
C ALA A 142 5.89 0.29 12.97
N GLY A 143 6.08 -0.47 11.90
CA GLY A 143 7.40 -0.86 11.38
C GLY A 143 7.84 0.00 10.20
N PHE A 144 9.10 -0.17 9.78
CA PHE A 144 9.60 0.51 8.59
C PHE A 144 8.82 0.13 7.32
N VAL A 145 8.77 1.08 6.38
CA VAL A 145 8.14 0.92 5.07
C VAL A 145 9.19 1.16 4.00
N ASP A 146 9.47 0.14 3.18
CA ASP A 146 10.35 0.25 2.04
C ASP A 146 9.59 -0.10 0.76
N LEU A 147 9.34 0.93 -0.04
CA LEU A 147 8.78 0.84 -1.38
C LEU A 147 9.81 1.28 -2.43
N SER A 148 11.11 1.27 -2.10
CA SER A 148 12.18 1.66 -3.01
C SER A 148 12.20 0.81 -4.29
N ARG A 149 12.69 1.40 -5.38
CA ARG A 149 12.77 0.79 -6.71
C ARG A 149 11.39 0.35 -7.19
N THR A 150 10.39 1.20 -6.97
CA THR A 150 9.02 0.99 -7.45
C THR A 150 8.65 1.97 -8.56
N VAL A 151 8.01 1.45 -9.60
CA VAL A 151 7.32 2.24 -10.61
C VAL A 151 5.83 2.26 -10.26
N PHE A 152 5.34 3.45 -9.94
CA PHE A 152 3.93 3.72 -9.66
C PHE A 152 3.30 4.31 -10.92
N LEU A 153 2.44 3.52 -11.58
CA LEU A 153 1.72 3.99 -12.77
C LEU A 153 0.49 4.83 -12.41
N GLY A 154 -0.11 4.58 -11.24
CA GLY A 154 -1.17 5.41 -10.67
C GLY A 154 -0.65 6.48 -9.70
N LEU A 155 -1.54 7.39 -9.31
CA LEU A 155 -1.28 8.35 -8.23
C LEU A 155 -0.94 7.62 -6.91
N VAL A 156 0.04 8.15 -6.19
CA VAL A 156 0.36 7.73 -4.81
C VAL A 156 -0.19 8.74 -3.82
N ASP A 157 -1.03 8.30 -2.89
CA ASP A 157 -1.58 9.13 -1.82
C ASP A 157 -1.27 8.53 -0.45
N GLY A 158 -0.28 9.11 0.23
CA GLY A 158 0.07 8.84 1.62
C GLY A 158 -0.42 9.91 2.58
N SER A 159 -1.38 10.75 2.20
CA SER A 159 -1.81 11.89 3.02
C SER A 159 -2.33 11.46 4.41
N ASN A 160 -1.98 12.22 5.45
CA ASN A 160 -2.31 11.92 6.85
C ASN A 160 -1.80 10.54 7.35
N ALA A 161 -0.85 9.90 6.66
CA ALA A 161 -0.22 8.70 7.18
C ALA A 161 0.80 9.03 8.27
N THR A 162 1.04 8.07 9.16
CA THR A 162 2.06 8.15 10.21
C THR A 162 3.06 7.01 10.02
N PHE A 163 4.31 7.35 9.71
CA PHE A 163 5.42 6.40 9.66
C PHE A 163 6.24 6.54 10.95
N HIS A 164 6.13 5.55 11.86
CA HIS A 164 6.84 5.62 13.14
C HIS A 164 8.34 5.31 13.04
N GLN A 165 8.75 4.64 11.96
CA GLN A 165 10.13 4.26 11.67
C GLN A 165 10.56 4.83 10.31
N GLU A 166 11.58 4.25 9.69
CA GLU A 166 12.05 4.67 8.38
C GLU A 166 11.04 4.41 7.27
N SER A 167 10.96 5.34 6.32
CA SER A 167 10.13 5.23 5.13
C SER A 167 10.95 5.51 3.88
N TYR A 168 11.17 4.49 3.04
CA TYR A 168 12.01 4.58 1.87
C TYR A 168 11.21 4.47 0.59
N PHE A 169 11.43 5.46 -0.26
CA PHE A 169 10.89 5.62 -1.60
C PHE A 169 12.05 5.93 -2.53
N VAL A 170 13.12 5.13 -2.50
CA VAL A 170 14.41 5.42 -3.14
C VAL A 170 14.45 4.84 -4.57
N GLN A 171 14.87 5.64 -5.55
CA GLN A 171 14.88 5.28 -6.98
C GLN A 171 13.49 4.93 -7.52
N ASP A 172 12.45 5.56 -6.98
CA ASP A 172 11.08 5.37 -7.40
C ASP A 172 10.71 6.23 -8.60
N ARG A 173 9.67 5.82 -9.32
CA ARG A 173 9.11 6.57 -10.46
C ARG A 173 7.63 6.78 -10.23
N PHE A 174 7.25 8.02 -9.93
CA PHE A 174 5.86 8.45 -9.75
C PHE A 174 5.35 9.07 -11.05
N THR A 175 4.61 8.33 -11.86
CA THR A 175 4.20 8.79 -13.21
C THR A 175 3.10 9.86 -13.15
N GLN A 176 2.16 9.74 -12.22
CA GLN A 176 1.05 10.67 -12.04
C GLN A 176 1.24 11.65 -10.87
N GLY A 177 2.33 11.50 -10.11
CA GLY A 177 2.63 12.32 -8.93
C GLY A 177 2.43 11.58 -7.61
N ALA A 178 2.67 12.30 -6.52
CA ALA A 178 2.54 11.78 -5.16
C ALA A 178 2.03 12.85 -4.20
N MET A 179 1.15 12.46 -3.29
CA MET A 179 0.59 13.30 -2.24
C MET A 179 0.93 12.71 -0.88
N PHE A 180 1.59 13.51 -0.05
CA PHE A 180 1.94 13.22 1.33
C PHE A 180 1.53 14.42 2.20
N SER A 181 0.34 14.98 1.94
CA SER A 181 -0.16 16.12 2.73
C SER A 181 -0.38 15.68 4.17
N ASP A 182 0.01 16.52 5.13
CA ASP A 182 -0.16 16.27 6.57
C ASP A 182 0.42 14.91 7.05
N THR A 183 1.40 14.38 6.32
CA THR A 183 2.04 13.09 6.64
C THR A 183 3.09 13.27 7.73
N HIS A 184 3.13 12.35 8.68
CA HIS A 184 4.18 12.30 9.68
C HIS A 184 5.24 11.28 9.29
N PHE A 185 6.41 11.76 8.88
CA PHE A 185 7.56 10.92 8.63
C PHE A 185 8.43 10.83 9.88
N GLY A 186 8.70 9.61 10.31
CA GLY A 186 9.60 9.28 11.42
C GLY A 186 11.07 9.60 11.12
N PRO A 187 12.02 8.95 11.82
CA PRO A 187 13.42 9.38 11.85
C PRO A 187 14.11 9.51 10.50
N HIS A 188 13.75 8.70 9.49
CA HIS A 188 14.35 8.79 8.15
C HIS A 188 13.33 8.55 7.03
N ALA A 189 12.93 9.61 6.33
CA ALA A 189 12.22 9.51 5.06
C ALA A 189 13.14 9.80 3.89
N ARG A 190 13.18 8.93 2.88
CA ARG A 190 14.11 9.06 1.74
C ARG A 190 13.40 8.91 0.41
N PHE A 191 13.56 9.94 -0.43
CA PHE A 191 13.11 9.96 -1.84
C PHE A 191 14.31 10.04 -2.80
N HIS A 192 15.48 9.55 -2.38
CA HIS A 192 16.73 9.72 -3.10
C HIS A 192 16.64 9.09 -4.51
N ARG A 193 17.05 9.85 -5.54
CA ARG A 193 17.01 9.45 -6.96
C ARG A 193 15.61 9.10 -7.50
N SER A 194 14.55 9.46 -6.77
CA SER A 194 13.19 9.25 -7.24
C SER A 194 12.78 10.35 -8.20
N VAL A 195 11.94 9.99 -9.16
CA VAL A 195 11.48 10.88 -10.23
C VAL A 195 9.97 11.05 -10.10
N PHE A 196 9.52 12.30 -10.02
CA PHE A 196 8.11 12.68 -10.02
C PHE A 196 7.78 13.33 -11.36
N ALA A 197 7.06 12.61 -12.21
CA ALA A 197 6.60 13.15 -13.50
C ALA A 197 5.32 14.00 -13.33
N GLY A 198 4.54 13.73 -12.29
CA GLY A 198 3.44 14.57 -11.83
C GLY A 198 3.78 15.38 -10.56
N PRO A 199 2.80 16.12 -10.01
CA PRO A 199 2.99 16.91 -8.80
C PRO A 199 3.45 16.08 -7.61
N ALA A 200 4.38 16.61 -6.82
CA ALA A 200 4.78 16.06 -5.54
C ALA A 200 4.36 17.03 -4.42
N ILE A 201 3.39 16.64 -3.60
CA ILE A 201 2.76 17.52 -2.61
C ILE A 201 3.09 17.03 -1.20
N PHE A 202 3.80 17.85 -0.42
CA PHE A 202 4.16 17.59 0.98
C PHE A 202 3.61 18.65 1.93
N ARG A 203 2.49 19.28 1.58
CA ARG A 203 1.91 20.38 2.36
C ARG A 203 1.56 19.87 3.77
N GLY A 204 2.10 20.51 4.81
CA GLY A 204 1.85 20.11 6.20
C GLY A 204 2.57 18.83 6.62
N ALA A 205 3.36 18.21 5.75
CA ALA A 205 4.16 17.05 6.13
C ALA A 205 5.25 17.44 7.14
N THR A 206 5.56 16.53 8.05
CA THR A 206 6.64 16.68 9.01
C THR A 206 7.72 15.63 8.77
N PHE A 207 8.99 16.04 8.83
CA PHE A 207 10.17 15.20 8.65
C PHE A 207 11.03 15.32 9.89
N GLN A 208 11.31 14.21 10.57
CA GLN A 208 12.05 14.22 11.84
C GLN A 208 13.56 13.99 11.73
N GLY A 209 14.12 13.83 10.52
CA GLY A 209 15.56 13.66 10.32
C GLY A 209 16.05 13.91 8.91
#